data_AF-A0A6P0RX54-F1
#
_entry.id   AF-A0A6P0RX54-F1
#
_cell.length_a   1.000
_cell.length_b   1.000
_cell.length_c   1.000
_cell.angle_alpha   90.00
_cell.angle_beta   90.00
_cell.angle_gamma   90.00
#
_symmetry.space_group_name_H-M   'P 1'
#
loop_
_entity.id
_entity.type
_entity.pdbx_description
1 polymer ?
#
loop_
_entity_poly.entity_id
_entity_poly.type
_entity_poly.pdbx_seq_one_letter_code
_entity_poly.pdbx_strand_id
1 'polypeptide(L)'
;MHNFRLGDPAPKQAVFGSQPNLQLCFLPWCSNSNLGMLDEAKSMIPIPSRDFNDKFYTFLIPMGGDNRQICFRWRTETALKQNFSFYQAAEESFLLWCQGQDDYSIVRKFLEIYQHEETTEREKELAQWHLTAYLETPCYQAASKRFATFSNFNDLTDDWEHYLHLARCLTNNPEEILQIYRKYRRRGYDLEKYFMWEIASKIRDLSYRATGQGKYSPWYSLKNTSATTLNQALVNHGVRAENIERYLIARSCLFEVYAKSEQGRWIYPNLNEYQAAANYCTRYHFTIDIQEIQRLIKICLEVLRSSPKIISFDIDEHLEVDVIEKHINEILEPDPLLAIEEDRSREKMQ
;
A
#
# COMPACT_ATOMS: atom_id res chain seq x y z
N MET A 1 31.68 -20.88 29.24
CA MET A 1 32.05 -19.48 28.92
C MET A 1 33.00 -19.50 27.75
N HIS A 2 32.48 -19.39 26.53
CA HIS A 2 33.28 -19.33 25.30
C HIS A 2 33.05 -17.96 24.66
N ASN A 3 34.11 -17.15 24.64
CA ASN A 3 34.15 -15.87 23.97
C ASN A 3 34.36 -16.11 22.47
N PHE A 4 33.35 -15.78 21.66
CA PHE A 4 33.52 -15.59 20.23
C PHE A 4 34.25 -14.25 20.01
N ARG A 5 35.43 -14.29 19.41
CA ARG A 5 36.09 -13.12 18.84
C ARG A 5 35.40 -12.79 17.53
N LEU A 6 34.85 -11.58 17.44
CA LEU A 6 34.39 -10.98 16.20
C LEU A 6 35.60 -10.75 15.28
N GLY A 7 35.45 -11.17 14.03
CA GLY A 7 36.44 -11.09 12.98
C GLY A 7 36.75 -9.65 12.54
N ASP A 8 37.86 -9.56 11.83
CA ASP A 8 38.55 -8.35 11.39
C ASP A 8 37.66 -7.34 10.61
N PRO A 9 37.98 -6.03 10.67
CA PRO A 9 37.28 -5.01 9.90
C PRO A 9 37.50 -5.22 8.39
N ALA A 10 36.41 -5.04 7.63
CA ALA A 10 36.39 -5.08 6.17
C ALA A 10 37.48 -4.18 5.53
N PRO A 11 38.00 -4.54 4.34
CA PRO A 11 39.07 -3.78 3.70
C PRO A 11 38.61 -2.37 3.32
N LYS A 12 39.44 -1.39 3.70
CA LYS A 12 39.25 0.03 3.38
C LYS A 12 39.26 0.25 1.87
N GLN A 13 38.11 0.72 1.38
CA GLN A 13 37.82 1.56 0.22
C GLN A 13 38.84 1.56 -0.95
N ALA A 14 38.40 1.00 -2.07
CA ALA A 14 38.87 1.40 -3.39
C ALA A 14 38.33 2.80 -3.72
N VAL A 15 39.21 3.67 -4.22
CA VAL A 15 38.88 5.00 -4.73
C VAL A 15 38.04 4.85 -5.99
N PHE A 16 36.73 5.13 -5.91
CA PHE A 16 35.84 5.16 -7.07
C PHE A 16 35.70 6.59 -7.58
N GLY A 17 36.22 6.82 -8.80
CA GLY A 17 35.86 7.97 -9.61
C GLY A 17 34.51 7.76 -10.31
N SER A 18 33.84 8.88 -10.59
CA SER A 18 32.53 9.05 -11.26
C SER A 18 31.26 8.70 -10.46
N GLN A 19 30.43 9.73 -10.24
CA GLN A 19 29.11 9.66 -9.62
C GLN A 19 28.08 9.03 -10.58
N PRO A 20 27.31 8.01 -10.17
CA PRO A 20 26.14 7.58 -10.92
C PRO A 20 24.97 8.52 -10.66
N ASN A 21 24.39 9.04 -11.74
CA ASN A 21 23.22 9.91 -11.74
C ASN A 21 21.96 9.05 -11.50
N LEU A 22 21.46 9.00 -10.27
CA LEU A 22 20.26 8.24 -9.87
C LEU A 22 19.00 9.07 -10.15
N GLN A 23 18.60 9.18 -11.42
CA GLN A 23 17.30 9.77 -11.78
C GLN A 23 16.21 8.68 -11.86
N LEU A 24 15.37 8.61 -10.83
CA LEU A 24 14.03 8.05 -10.96
C LEU A 24 13.12 9.14 -11.51
N CYS A 25 12.71 9.04 -12.77
CA CYS A 25 11.60 9.81 -13.31
C CYS A 25 10.32 9.41 -12.57
N PHE A 26 9.92 10.18 -11.56
CA PHE A 26 8.53 10.23 -11.11
C PHE A 26 7.74 10.96 -12.20
N LEU A 27 7.14 10.20 -13.12
CA LEU A 27 6.21 10.79 -14.09
C LEU A 27 4.99 11.33 -13.32
N PRO A 28 4.41 12.48 -13.69
CA PRO A 28 3.12 12.91 -13.18
C PRO A 28 2.04 11.95 -13.70
N TRP A 29 1.37 11.22 -12.82
CA TRP A 29 0.28 10.32 -13.20
C TRP A 29 -1.01 11.12 -13.41
N CYS A 30 -1.41 11.29 -14.67
CA CYS A 30 -2.69 11.91 -15.00
C CYS A 30 -3.83 10.90 -14.75
N SER A 31 -4.62 11.11 -13.71
CA SER A 31 -5.84 10.37 -13.43
C SER A 31 -6.94 10.74 -14.43
N ASN A 32 -7.14 9.90 -15.44
CA ASN A 32 -8.31 9.96 -16.32
C ASN A 32 -8.92 8.55 -16.43
N SER A 33 -9.88 8.24 -15.55
CA SER A 33 -10.62 6.97 -15.63
C SER A 33 -12.12 7.19 -15.40
N ASN A 34 -12.83 7.39 -16.50
CA ASN A 34 -14.25 7.00 -16.64
C ASN A 34 -14.28 5.49 -16.92
N LEU A 35 -14.46 4.68 -15.88
CA LEU A 35 -14.53 3.21 -15.98
C LEU A 35 -16.00 2.76 -15.91
N GLY A 36 -16.56 2.33 -17.05
CA GLY A 36 -17.90 1.75 -17.14
C GLY A 36 -17.99 0.39 -16.45
N MET A 37 -19.11 0.15 -15.75
CA MET A 37 -19.45 -1.12 -15.11
C MET A 37 -19.44 -2.29 -16.10
N LEU A 38 -18.51 -3.23 -15.92
CA LEU A 38 -18.61 -4.59 -16.44
C LEU A 38 -18.35 -5.59 -15.31
N ASP A 39 -19.26 -6.56 -15.24
CA ASP A 39 -19.42 -7.59 -14.22
C ASP A 39 -18.45 -8.77 -14.43
N GLU A 40 -17.20 -8.48 -14.80
CA GLU A 40 -16.14 -9.46 -14.87
C GLU A 40 -15.45 -9.52 -13.51
N ALA A 41 -15.36 -10.72 -12.93
CA ALA A 41 -14.49 -11.00 -11.81
C ALA A 41 -13.10 -10.44 -12.16
N LYS A 42 -12.75 -9.28 -11.61
CA LYS A 42 -11.53 -8.52 -11.90
C LYS A 42 -10.33 -9.45 -11.71
N SER A 43 -9.92 -10.10 -12.80
CA SER A 43 -8.78 -10.99 -12.80
C SER A 43 -7.58 -10.11 -12.48
N MET A 44 -6.93 -10.38 -11.35
CA MET A 44 -5.74 -9.66 -10.94
C MET A 44 -4.77 -9.61 -12.12
N ILE A 45 -4.26 -8.42 -12.43
CA ILE A 45 -3.35 -8.26 -13.57
C ILE A 45 -2.12 -9.15 -13.27
N PRO A 46 -1.78 -10.11 -14.13
CA PRO A 46 -0.62 -10.94 -13.88
C PRO A 46 0.65 -10.10 -13.98
N ILE A 47 1.56 -10.25 -13.01
CA ILE A 47 2.91 -9.70 -13.10
C ILE A 47 3.85 -10.77 -13.68
N PRO A 48 4.83 -10.40 -14.49
CA PRO A 48 5.79 -11.35 -15.05
C PRO A 48 6.62 -12.02 -13.95
N SER A 49 7.05 -13.26 -14.18
CA SER A 49 8.00 -13.94 -13.29
C SER A 49 9.34 -13.20 -13.25
N ARG A 50 10.02 -13.30 -12.11
CA ARG A 50 11.27 -12.59 -11.79
C ARG A 50 12.26 -13.59 -11.22
N ASP A 51 13.51 -13.54 -11.68
CA ASP A 51 14.59 -14.35 -11.12
C ASP A 51 14.86 -13.97 -9.65
N PHE A 52 15.43 -14.88 -8.87
CA PHE A 52 15.62 -14.66 -7.44
C PHE A 52 16.48 -13.42 -7.14
N ASN A 53 17.60 -13.24 -7.83
CA ASN A 53 18.49 -12.09 -7.59
C ASN A 53 17.88 -10.78 -8.08
N ASP A 54 17.16 -10.82 -9.20
CA ASP A 54 16.44 -9.67 -9.75
C ASP A 54 15.48 -9.06 -8.73
N LYS A 55 15.07 -9.83 -7.71
CA LYS A 55 14.25 -9.31 -6.62
C LYS A 55 14.82 -8.08 -5.95
N PHE A 56 16.13 -7.95 -5.89
CA PHE A 56 16.78 -6.89 -5.12
C PHE A 56 17.14 -5.66 -5.94
N TYR A 57 16.89 -5.64 -7.26
CA TYR A 57 17.29 -4.52 -8.10
C TYR A 57 16.35 -4.28 -9.29
N THR A 58 15.13 -4.81 -9.24
CA THR A 58 14.12 -4.56 -10.27
C THR A 58 12.87 -3.94 -9.66
N PHE A 59 12.26 -3.01 -10.41
CA PHE A 59 11.02 -2.34 -10.03
C PHE A 59 9.92 -2.65 -11.03
N LEU A 60 8.68 -2.76 -10.54
CA LEU A 60 7.53 -3.05 -11.38
C LEU A 60 7.06 -1.77 -12.06
N ILE A 61 7.02 -1.74 -13.38
CA ILE A 61 6.60 -0.56 -14.14
C ILE A 61 5.37 -0.90 -14.97
N PRO A 62 4.29 -0.09 -14.86
CA PRO A 62 3.14 -0.24 -15.74
C PRO A 62 3.54 0.11 -17.17
N MET A 63 3.03 -0.65 -18.11
CA MET A 63 3.16 -0.40 -19.53
C MET A 63 1.76 -0.10 -20.06
N GLY A 64 1.62 1.02 -20.76
CA GLY A 64 0.40 1.32 -21.50
C GLY A 64 0.25 0.32 -22.63
N GLY A 65 -0.83 -0.46 -22.61
CA GLY A 65 -1.21 -1.31 -23.74
C GLY A 65 -2.12 -0.57 -24.72
N ASP A 66 -2.01 -0.90 -26.00
CA ASP A 66 -2.81 -0.31 -27.10
C ASP A 66 -4.33 -0.44 -26.88
N ASN A 67 -4.76 -1.40 -26.04
CA ASN A 67 -6.17 -1.72 -25.75
C ASN A 67 -6.63 -1.33 -24.32
N ARG A 68 -6.02 -0.33 -23.67
CA ARG A 68 -6.31 0.06 -22.26
C ARG A 68 -6.06 -1.05 -21.22
N GLN A 69 -5.47 -2.17 -21.61
CA GLN A 69 -5.09 -3.22 -20.68
C GLN A 69 -3.70 -2.87 -20.12
N ILE A 70 -3.65 -2.59 -18.82
CA ILE A 70 -2.39 -2.35 -18.12
C ILE A 70 -1.65 -3.68 -18.03
N CYS A 71 -0.42 -3.72 -18.52
CA CYS A 71 0.50 -4.83 -18.27
C CYS A 71 1.72 -4.31 -17.50
N PHE A 72 2.50 -5.21 -16.91
CA PHE A 72 3.68 -4.82 -16.16
C PHE A 72 4.94 -5.40 -16.78
N ARG A 73 6.05 -4.68 -16.60
CA ARG A 73 7.39 -5.19 -16.81
C ARG A 73 8.28 -4.89 -15.62
N TRP A 74 9.28 -5.74 -15.41
CA TRP A 74 10.37 -5.45 -14.49
C TRP A 74 11.38 -4.54 -15.18
N ARG A 75 11.74 -3.42 -14.54
CA ARG A 75 12.86 -2.58 -14.95
C ARG A 75 14.02 -2.80 -13.99
N THR A 76 15.16 -3.22 -14.53
CA THR A 76 16.42 -3.31 -13.80
C THR A 76 16.98 -1.92 -13.50
N GLU A 77 17.34 -1.69 -12.24
CA GLU A 77 18.11 -0.52 -11.82
C GLU A 77 19.60 -0.87 -11.87
N THR A 78 20.34 -0.23 -12.78
CA THR A 78 21.72 -0.62 -13.09
C THR A 78 22.65 -0.41 -11.92
N ALA A 79 22.49 0.69 -11.18
CA ALA A 79 23.30 1.00 -10.00
C ALA A 79 23.12 -0.06 -8.90
N LEU A 80 21.87 -0.45 -8.62
CA LEU A 80 21.56 -1.52 -7.65
C LEU A 80 22.11 -2.87 -8.13
N LYS A 81 21.93 -3.22 -9.41
CA LYS A 81 22.45 -4.49 -9.94
C LYS A 81 23.97 -4.58 -9.78
N GLN A 82 24.69 -3.49 -10.09
CA GLN A 82 26.14 -3.42 -9.89
C GLN A 82 26.51 -3.55 -8.40
N ASN A 83 25.85 -2.79 -7.52
CA ASN A 83 26.06 -2.87 -6.07
C ASN A 83 25.82 -4.29 -5.53
N PHE A 84 24.75 -4.95 -5.96
CA PHE A 84 24.45 -6.34 -5.60
C PHE A 84 25.54 -7.31 -6.05
N SER A 85 26.04 -7.16 -7.29
CA SER A 85 27.15 -7.98 -7.80
C SER A 85 28.46 -7.75 -7.04
N PHE A 86 28.71 -6.54 -6.53
CA PHE A 86 29.86 -6.29 -5.65
C PHE A 86 29.77 -7.11 -4.36
N TYR A 87 28.59 -7.19 -3.71
CA TYR A 87 28.42 -8.04 -2.53
C TYR A 87 28.63 -9.53 -2.85
N GLN A 88 28.15 -10.00 -4.00
CA GLN A 88 28.38 -11.38 -4.44
C GLN A 88 29.86 -11.70 -4.66
N ALA A 89 30.66 -10.73 -5.11
CA ALA A 89 32.09 -10.91 -5.33
C ALA A 89 32.93 -10.73 -4.05
N ALA A 90 32.49 -9.86 -3.14
CA ALA A 90 33.24 -9.51 -1.93
C ALA A 90 32.96 -10.44 -0.74
N GLU A 91 31.76 -11.01 -0.64
CA GLU A 91 31.33 -11.79 0.53
C GLU A 91 30.84 -13.19 0.13
N GLU A 92 31.61 -14.23 0.49
CA GLU A 92 31.27 -15.64 0.17
C GLU A 92 29.91 -16.04 0.75
N SER A 93 29.58 -15.61 1.97
CA SER A 93 28.28 -15.88 2.59
C SER A 93 27.13 -15.29 1.78
N PHE A 94 27.30 -14.09 1.21
CA PHE A 94 26.29 -13.44 0.40
C PHE A 94 26.04 -14.19 -0.90
N LEU A 95 27.10 -14.68 -1.55
CA LEU A 95 27.00 -15.53 -2.73
C LEU A 95 26.25 -16.83 -2.41
N LEU A 96 26.55 -17.48 -1.27
CA LEU A 96 25.84 -18.69 -0.82
C LEU A 96 24.36 -18.42 -0.56
N TRP A 97 23.99 -17.27 0.02
CA TRP A 97 22.59 -16.88 0.18
C TRP A 97 21.87 -16.67 -1.16
N CYS A 98 22.55 -16.07 -2.14
CA CYS A 98 22.00 -15.91 -3.50
C CYS A 98 21.74 -17.27 -4.16
N GLN A 99 22.69 -18.20 -4.08
CA GLN A 99 22.57 -19.54 -4.65
C GLN A 99 21.50 -20.37 -3.93
N GLY A 100 21.42 -20.25 -2.61
CA GLY A 100 20.43 -20.90 -1.75
C GLY A 100 19.05 -20.24 -1.75
N GLN A 101 18.88 -19.14 -2.48
CA GLN A 101 17.64 -18.35 -2.51
C GLN A 101 17.16 -17.90 -1.12
N ASP A 102 18.09 -17.56 -0.22
CA ASP A 102 17.81 -17.17 1.16
C ASP A 102 17.54 -15.67 1.29
N ASP A 103 16.35 -15.25 0.86
CA ASP A 103 15.94 -13.84 0.88
C ASP A 103 15.98 -13.23 2.28
N TYR A 104 15.67 -14.00 3.32
CA TYR A 104 15.77 -13.57 4.71
C TYR A 104 17.15 -13.04 5.07
N SER A 105 18.22 -13.77 4.72
CA SER A 105 19.58 -13.37 5.07
C SER A 105 20.04 -12.14 4.28
N ILE A 106 19.61 -12.02 3.01
CA ILE A 106 19.91 -10.85 2.17
C ILE A 106 19.16 -9.60 2.67
N VAL A 107 17.85 -9.72 2.94
CA VAL A 107 17.04 -8.64 3.54
C VAL A 107 17.64 -8.21 4.87
N ARG A 108 18.02 -9.17 5.72
CA ARG A 108 18.67 -8.89 6.99
C ARG A 108 19.96 -8.08 6.82
N LYS A 109 20.82 -8.47 5.88
CA LYS A 109 22.08 -7.77 5.59
C LYS A 109 21.83 -6.31 5.21
N PHE A 110 20.87 -6.04 4.33
CA PHE A 110 20.55 -4.66 3.95
C PHE A 110 19.94 -3.85 5.10
N LEU A 111 19.11 -4.45 5.96
CA LEU A 111 18.64 -3.77 7.16
C LEU A 111 19.77 -3.48 8.15
N GLU A 112 20.75 -4.38 8.29
CA GLU A 112 21.94 -4.17 9.12
C GLU A 112 22.79 -3.02 8.56
N ILE A 113 23.03 -2.96 7.25
CA ILE A 113 23.72 -1.84 6.58
C ILE A 113 22.99 -0.53 6.85
N TYR A 114 21.66 -0.50 6.65
CA TYR A 114 20.85 0.70 6.88
C TYR A 114 20.93 1.21 8.33
N GLN A 115 20.97 0.31 9.31
CA GLN A 115 20.97 0.64 10.74
C GLN A 115 22.34 0.98 11.32
N HIS A 116 23.43 0.58 10.67
CA HIS A 116 24.76 0.65 11.26
C HIS A 116 25.30 2.09 11.23
N GLU A 117 25.76 2.58 12.39
CA GLU A 117 26.18 3.98 12.55
C GLU A 117 27.41 4.33 11.70
N GLU A 118 28.32 3.38 11.49
CA GLU A 118 29.55 3.59 10.71
C GLU A 118 29.33 3.51 9.19
N THR A 119 28.15 3.13 8.75
CA THR A 119 27.81 3.02 7.33
C THR A 119 27.57 4.41 6.75
N THR A 120 28.11 4.65 5.55
CA THR A 120 27.94 5.93 4.88
C THR A 120 26.49 6.14 4.46
N GLU A 121 26.03 7.39 4.35
CA GLU A 121 24.67 7.70 3.91
C GLU A 121 24.33 7.08 2.55
N ARG A 122 25.32 7.04 1.63
CA ARG A 122 25.16 6.40 0.33
C ARG A 122 24.93 4.89 0.43
N GLU A 123 25.65 4.21 1.31
CA GLU A 123 25.45 2.77 1.52
C GLU A 123 24.09 2.48 2.16
N LYS A 124 23.65 3.33 3.11
CA LYS A 124 22.30 3.26 3.70
C LYS A 124 21.23 3.45 2.64
N GLU A 125 21.39 4.44 1.77
CA GLU A 125 20.49 4.68 0.65
C GLU A 125 20.43 3.46 -0.28
N LEU A 126 21.55 2.95 -0.76
CA LEU A 126 21.57 1.75 -1.61
C LEU A 126 20.90 0.55 -0.93
N ALA A 127 21.14 0.33 0.36
CA ALA A 127 20.51 -0.73 1.12
C ALA A 127 18.98 -0.54 1.22
N GLN A 128 18.50 0.68 1.47
CA GLN A 128 17.09 1.02 1.45
C GLN A 128 16.46 0.71 0.09
N TRP A 129 17.11 1.09 -1.01
CA TRP A 129 16.60 0.85 -2.35
C TRP A 129 16.58 -0.64 -2.72
N HIS A 130 17.55 -1.42 -2.27
CA HIS A 130 17.52 -2.89 -2.38
C HIS A 130 16.31 -3.51 -1.64
N LEU A 131 16.01 -2.99 -0.44
CA LEU A 131 14.84 -3.41 0.33
C LEU A 131 13.53 -3.03 -0.38
N THR A 132 13.43 -1.80 -0.90
CA THR A 132 12.26 -1.36 -1.67
C THR A 132 12.05 -2.22 -2.92
N ALA A 133 13.11 -2.51 -3.68
CA ALA A 133 13.03 -3.39 -4.86
C ALA A 133 12.56 -4.81 -4.50
N TYR A 134 13.04 -5.35 -3.37
CA TYR A 134 12.58 -6.65 -2.86
C TYR A 134 11.08 -6.63 -2.56
N LEU A 135 10.60 -5.54 -1.94
CA LEU A 135 9.21 -5.35 -1.51
C LEU A 135 8.22 -5.03 -2.63
N GLU A 136 8.67 -4.79 -3.87
CA GLU A 136 7.77 -4.50 -5.00
C GLU A 136 6.70 -5.59 -5.22
N THR A 137 7.09 -6.88 -5.16
CA THR A 137 6.12 -7.98 -5.28
C THR A 137 5.14 -8.02 -4.09
N PRO A 138 5.57 -7.98 -2.82
CA PRO A 138 4.68 -7.80 -1.67
C PRO A 138 3.73 -6.62 -1.79
N CYS A 139 4.22 -5.45 -2.24
CA CYS A 139 3.42 -4.24 -2.42
C CYS A 139 2.32 -4.45 -3.45
N TYR A 140 2.66 -5.01 -4.61
CA TYR A 140 1.70 -5.33 -5.65
C TYR A 140 0.62 -6.30 -5.17
N GLN A 141 1.02 -7.39 -4.51
CA GLN A 141 0.11 -8.39 -3.98
C GLN A 141 -0.79 -7.81 -2.87
N ALA A 142 -0.22 -6.99 -1.98
CA ALA A 142 -0.96 -6.32 -0.92
C ALA A 142 -2.02 -5.37 -1.50
N ALA A 143 -1.63 -4.51 -2.45
CA ALA A 143 -2.52 -3.59 -3.13
C ALA A 143 -3.64 -4.34 -3.86
N SER A 144 -3.30 -5.36 -4.64
CA SER A 144 -4.25 -6.19 -5.39
C SER A 144 -5.26 -6.87 -4.46
N LYS A 145 -4.78 -7.46 -3.35
CA LYS A 145 -5.63 -8.11 -2.35
C LYS A 145 -6.58 -7.12 -1.68
N ARG A 146 -6.09 -5.92 -1.38
CA ARG A 146 -6.91 -4.85 -0.80
C ARG A 146 -7.97 -4.43 -1.81
N PHE A 147 -7.58 -4.12 -3.03
CA PHE A 147 -8.52 -3.77 -4.09
C PHE A 147 -9.61 -4.84 -4.28
N ALA A 148 -9.24 -6.12 -4.39
CA ALA A 148 -10.20 -7.22 -4.53
C ALA A 148 -11.13 -7.38 -3.31
N THR A 149 -10.65 -7.05 -2.11
CA THR A 149 -11.49 -7.07 -0.91
C THR A 149 -12.52 -5.93 -0.96
N PHE A 150 -12.18 -4.77 -1.53
CA PHE A 150 -13.03 -3.59 -1.53
C PHE A 150 -13.84 -3.36 -2.81
N SER A 151 -13.46 -3.99 -3.92
CA SER A 151 -14.22 -3.95 -5.17
C SER A 151 -15.62 -4.49 -4.99
N ASN A 152 -15.82 -5.39 -4.03
CA ASN A 152 -17.11 -5.96 -3.67
C ASN A 152 -18.03 -5.00 -2.89
N PHE A 153 -17.56 -3.80 -2.52
CA PHE A 153 -18.34 -2.83 -1.74
C PHE A 153 -19.01 -1.74 -2.58
N ASN A 154 -19.10 -1.89 -3.90
CA ASN A 154 -19.87 -1.06 -4.87
C ASN A 154 -19.59 0.45 -4.89
N ASP A 155 -18.66 0.96 -4.07
CA ASP A 155 -18.31 2.39 -3.96
C ASP A 155 -16.80 2.56 -3.85
N LEU A 156 -16.07 2.19 -4.90
CA LEU A 156 -14.64 2.53 -4.99
C LEU A 156 -14.47 3.70 -5.95
N THR A 157 -14.25 4.89 -5.36
CA THR A 157 -13.54 5.99 -6.01
C THR A 157 -12.06 5.66 -6.23
N ASP A 158 -11.53 4.73 -5.44
CA ASP A 158 -10.11 4.40 -5.42
C ASP A 158 -9.81 3.25 -6.39
N ASP A 159 -8.94 3.53 -7.36
CA ASP A 159 -8.42 2.49 -8.25
C ASP A 159 -7.35 1.65 -7.55
N TRP A 160 -7.06 0.45 -8.09
CA TRP A 160 -6.02 -0.43 -7.55
C TRP A 160 -4.64 0.28 -7.50
N GLU A 161 -4.41 1.23 -8.42
CA GLU A 161 -3.23 2.09 -8.47
C GLU A 161 -3.04 2.92 -7.20
N HIS A 162 -4.14 3.41 -6.61
CA HIS A 162 -4.10 4.14 -5.35
C HIS A 162 -3.53 3.25 -4.23
N TYR A 163 -4.00 1.99 -4.15
CA TYR A 163 -3.48 1.05 -3.16
C TYR A 163 -2.01 0.67 -3.42
N LEU A 164 -1.59 0.56 -4.69
CA LEU A 164 -0.18 0.32 -5.02
C LEU A 164 0.70 1.50 -4.62
N HIS A 165 0.24 2.73 -4.87
CA HIS A 165 0.93 3.93 -4.46
C HIS A 165 1.09 3.98 -2.92
N LEU A 166 0.02 3.74 -2.17
CA LEU A 166 0.09 3.64 -0.70
C LEU A 166 1.07 2.56 -0.22
N ALA A 167 1.07 1.39 -0.88
CA ALA A 167 2.02 0.32 -0.57
C ALA A 167 3.47 0.78 -0.74
N ARG A 168 3.78 1.46 -1.85
CA ARG A 168 5.11 1.99 -2.14
C ARG A 168 5.54 3.07 -1.17
N CYS A 169 4.65 4.01 -0.83
CA CYS A 169 4.94 5.03 0.18
C CYS A 169 5.31 4.40 1.53
N LEU A 170 4.60 3.34 1.94
CA LEU A 170 4.93 2.59 3.17
C LEU A 170 6.31 1.92 3.10
N THR A 171 6.69 1.36 1.95
CA THR A 171 7.98 0.65 1.78
C THR A 171 9.14 1.55 1.37
N ASN A 172 8.87 2.82 1.08
CA ASN A 172 9.93 3.82 0.94
C ASN A 172 10.35 4.37 2.31
N ASN A 173 9.56 4.15 3.37
CA ASN A 173 9.92 4.51 4.74
C ASN A 173 10.69 3.34 5.40
N PRO A 174 12.01 3.47 5.63
CA PRO A 174 12.83 2.39 6.16
C PRO A 174 12.53 2.08 7.63
N GLU A 175 12.11 3.06 8.45
CA GLU A 175 11.66 2.83 9.83
C GLU A 175 10.46 1.89 9.86
N GLU A 176 9.53 2.04 8.92
CA GLU A 176 8.36 1.19 8.82
C GLU A 176 8.71 -0.24 8.40
N ILE A 177 9.62 -0.40 7.44
CA ILE A 177 10.15 -1.72 7.06
C ILE A 177 10.81 -2.39 8.28
N LEU A 178 11.62 -1.64 9.02
CA LEU A 178 12.27 -2.12 10.24
C LEU A 178 11.28 -2.56 11.31
N GLN A 179 10.21 -1.80 11.52
CA GLN A 179 9.15 -2.17 12.46
C GLN A 179 8.43 -3.45 12.07
N ILE A 180 8.15 -3.64 10.77
CA ILE A 180 7.56 -4.88 10.24
C ILE A 180 8.54 -6.04 10.45
N TYR A 181 9.80 -5.87 10.03
CA TYR A 181 10.80 -6.92 10.09
C TYR A 181 11.12 -7.38 11.52
N ARG A 182 11.19 -6.46 12.51
CA ARG A 182 11.43 -6.81 13.92
C ARG A 182 10.38 -7.75 14.52
N LYS A 183 9.14 -7.68 14.02
CA LYS A 183 8.02 -8.53 14.45
C LYS A 183 8.04 -9.89 13.76
N TYR A 184 8.73 -10.01 12.63
CA TYR A 184 8.86 -11.27 11.91
C TYR A 184 9.58 -12.32 12.75
N ARG A 185 9.07 -13.55 12.69
CA ARG A 185 9.66 -14.73 13.30
C ARG A 185 9.79 -15.79 12.21
N ARG A 186 11.03 -16.19 11.91
CA ARG A 186 11.35 -17.26 10.96
C ARG A 186 10.91 -18.63 11.52
N ARG A 187 9.60 -18.87 11.56
CA ARG A 187 8.95 -20.12 12.00
C ARG A 187 8.28 -20.84 10.84
N GLY A 188 8.98 -20.92 9.70
CA GLY A 188 8.49 -21.56 8.47
C GLY A 188 7.51 -20.72 7.63
N TYR A 189 7.34 -19.44 7.95
CA TYR A 189 6.57 -18.51 7.11
C TYR A 189 7.46 -17.89 6.04
N ASP A 190 6.97 -17.87 4.81
CA ASP A 190 7.58 -17.16 3.70
C ASP A 190 7.63 -15.64 3.98
N LEU A 191 8.80 -15.03 3.80
CA LEU A 191 9.05 -13.63 4.15
C LEU A 191 8.25 -12.67 3.27
N GLU A 192 8.19 -12.95 1.96
CA GLU A 192 7.44 -12.17 0.98
C GLU A 192 5.94 -12.13 1.35
N LYS A 193 5.35 -13.29 1.66
CA LYS A 193 3.98 -13.39 2.17
C LYS A 193 3.79 -12.61 3.46
N TYR A 194 4.72 -12.69 4.41
CA TYR A 194 4.62 -11.94 5.67
C TYR A 194 4.55 -10.44 5.42
N PHE A 195 5.46 -9.90 4.61
CA PHE A 195 5.44 -8.48 4.21
C PHE A 195 4.13 -8.11 3.51
N MET A 196 3.66 -8.92 2.56
CA MET A 196 2.39 -8.68 1.88
C MET A 196 1.23 -8.53 2.89
N TRP A 197 1.13 -9.41 3.90
CA TRP A 197 0.08 -9.34 4.91
C TRP A 197 0.17 -8.09 5.79
N GLU A 198 1.37 -7.72 6.24
CA GLU A 198 1.60 -6.55 7.08
C GLU A 198 1.35 -5.24 6.31
N ILE A 199 1.84 -5.14 5.08
CA ILE A 199 1.59 -4.00 4.18
C ILE A 199 0.09 -3.86 3.92
N ALA A 200 -0.61 -4.95 3.59
CA ALA A 200 -2.06 -4.91 3.39
C ALA A 200 -2.80 -4.44 4.65
N SER A 201 -2.35 -4.85 5.84
CA SER A 201 -2.91 -4.38 7.11
C SER A 201 -2.65 -2.88 7.34
N LYS A 202 -1.46 -2.38 7.02
CA LYS A 202 -1.15 -0.95 7.12
C LYS A 202 -1.95 -0.11 6.13
N ILE A 203 -2.07 -0.54 4.87
CA ILE A 203 -2.92 0.11 3.86
C ILE A 203 -4.36 0.22 4.38
N ARG A 204 -4.90 -0.86 4.97
CA ARG A 204 -6.22 -0.85 5.60
C ARG A 204 -6.35 0.23 6.66
N ASP A 205 -5.36 0.30 7.54
CA ASP A 205 -5.40 1.21 8.68
C ASP A 205 -5.23 2.66 8.23
N LEU A 206 -4.37 2.94 7.23
CA LEU A 206 -4.25 4.25 6.58
C LEU A 206 -5.54 4.67 5.89
N SER A 207 -6.12 3.78 5.07
CA SER A 207 -7.40 4.05 4.39
C SER A 207 -8.49 4.38 5.42
N TYR A 208 -8.53 3.65 6.53
CA TYR A 208 -9.48 3.88 7.61
C TYR A 208 -9.23 5.15 8.39
N ARG A 209 -7.98 5.55 8.57
CA ARG A 209 -7.66 6.84 9.17
C ARG A 209 -8.06 7.99 8.25
N ALA A 210 -7.76 7.92 6.96
CA ALA A 210 -8.03 9.00 6.01
C ALA A 210 -9.54 9.18 5.73
N THR A 211 -10.24 8.09 5.46
CA THR A 211 -11.63 8.13 4.96
C THR A 211 -12.63 7.64 5.99
N GLY A 212 -12.18 6.98 7.05
CA GLY A 212 -13.05 6.19 7.91
C GLY A 212 -13.55 4.89 7.29
N GLN A 213 -13.17 4.58 6.05
CA GLN A 213 -13.63 3.42 5.31
C GLN A 213 -12.52 2.35 5.25
N GLY A 214 -12.69 1.25 4.54
CA GLY A 214 -11.57 0.32 4.33
C GLY A 214 -11.26 -0.65 5.48
N LYS A 215 -11.61 -0.39 6.74
CA LYS A 215 -11.45 -1.38 7.84
C LYS A 215 -12.61 -2.35 7.95
N TYR A 216 -13.80 -1.85 7.69
CA TYR A 216 -15.06 -2.56 7.85
C TYR A 216 -15.89 -2.38 6.58
N SER A 217 -16.75 -3.36 6.27
CA SER A 217 -17.76 -3.14 5.24
C SER A 217 -18.67 -1.97 5.65
N PRO A 218 -19.28 -1.25 4.69
CA PRO A 218 -20.29 -0.24 4.99
C PRO A 218 -21.40 -0.80 5.88
N TRP A 219 -21.76 -2.06 5.66
CA TRP A 219 -22.76 -2.82 6.43
C TRP A 219 -22.35 -3.07 7.88
N TYR A 220 -21.11 -3.48 8.12
CA TYR A 220 -20.59 -3.64 9.48
C TYR A 220 -20.50 -2.29 10.19
N SER A 221 -20.11 -1.24 9.47
CA SER A 221 -20.08 0.13 10.01
C SER A 221 -21.48 0.58 10.43
N LEU A 222 -22.47 0.40 9.56
CA LEU A 222 -23.87 0.67 9.86
C LEU A 222 -24.38 -0.18 11.03
N LYS A 223 -23.96 -1.44 11.15
CA LYS A 223 -24.32 -2.30 12.28
C LYS A 223 -23.74 -1.77 13.60
N ASN A 224 -22.47 -1.42 13.61
CA ASN A 224 -21.78 -0.99 14.84
C ASN A 224 -22.07 0.46 15.23
N THR A 225 -22.70 1.25 14.37
CA THR A 225 -23.07 2.63 14.71
C THR A 225 -24.20 2.64 15.74
N SER A 226 -24.08 3.43 16.80
CA SER A 226 -25.17 3.55 17.79
C SER A 226 -26.41 4.21 17.14
N ALA A 227 -27.61 3.92 17.66
CA ALA A 227 -28.83 4.59 17.18
C ALA A 227 -28.74 6.12 17.34
N THR A 228 -28.12 6.60 18.43
CA THR A 228 -27.88 8.02 18.69
C THR A 228 -26.96 8.66 17.65
N THR A 229 -25.84 8.01 17.33
CA THR A 229 -24.89 8.50 16.32
C THR A 229 -25.53 8.56 14.94
N LEU A 230 -26.29 7.51 14.57
CA LEU A 230 -26.99 7.50 13.28
C LEU A 230 -28.11 8.54 13.22
N ASN A 231 -28.85 8.74 14.32
CA ASN A 231 -29.86 9.81 14.41
C ASN A 231 -29.21 11.18 14.17
N GLN A 232 -28.12 11.50 14.86
CA GLN A 232 -27.40 12.76 14.66
C GLN A 232 -26.92 12.92 13.22
N ALA A 233 -26.40 11.86 12.61
CA ALA A 233 -25.96 11.88 11.21
C ALA A 233 -27.14 12.15 10.26
N LEU A 234 -28.30 11.52 10.48
CA LEU A 234 -29.52 11.74 9.69
C LEU A 234 -30.04 13.18 9.84
N VAL A 235 -30.05 13.73 11.06
CA VAL A 235 -30.43 15.13 11.32
C VAL A 235 -29.49 16.09 10.57
N ASN A 236 -28.18 15.87 10.67
CA ASN A 236 -27.17 16.69 9.99
C ASN A 236 -27.30 16.62 8.46
N HIS A 237 -27.80 15.50 7.93
CA HIS A 237 -28.11 15.30 6.51
C HIS A 237 -29.48 15.87 6.10
N GLY A 238 -30.20 16.55 6.99
CA GLY A 238 -31.49 17.19 6.70
C GLY A 238 -32.70 16.26 6.74
N VAL A 239 -32.56 15.04 7.30
CA VAL A 239 -33.72 14.17 7.55
C VAL A 239 -34.57 14.78 8.66
N ARG A 240 -35.85 15.04 8.35
CA ARG A 240 -36.81 15.57 9.33
C ARG A 240 -37.00 14.60 10.50
N ALA A 241 -37.11 15.15 11.71
CA ALA A 241 -37.26 14.37 12.95
C ALA A 241 -38.39 13.32 12.88
N GLU A 242 -39.53 13.68 12.28
CA GLU A 242 -40.69 12.81 12.05
C GLU A 242 -40.38 11.54 11.23
N ASN A 243 -39.33 11.56 10.42
CA ASN A 243 -38.96 10.44 9.55
C ASN A 243 -37.82 9.59 10.10
N ILE A 244 -37.07 10.06 11.12
CA ILE A 244 -35.86 9.39 11.62
C ILE A 244 -36.16 7.98 12.12
N GLU A 245 -37.28 7.81 12.83
CA GLU A 245 -37.68 6.51 13.36
C GLU A 245 -37.81 5.46 12.25
N ARG A 246 -38.30 5.84 11.07
CA ARG A 246 -38.44 4.93 9.92
C ARG A 246 -37.08 4.40 9.45
N TYR A 247 -36.04 5.23 9.44
CA TYR A 247 -34.67 4.81 9.10
C TYR A 247 -34.09 3.85 10.14
N LEU A 248 -34.28 4.15 11.44
CA LEU A 248 -33.79 3.32 12.54
C LEU A 248 -34.49 1.95 12.57
N ILE A 249 -35.80 1.92 12.33
CA ILE A 249 -36.58 0.68 12.22
C ILE A 249 -36.14 -0.13 11.00
N ALA A 250 -36.03 0.49 9.82
CA ALA A 250 -35.58 -0.20 8.60
C ALA A 250 -34.21 -0.86 8.80
N ARG A 251 -33.27 -0.14 9.42
CA ARG A 251 -31.95 -0.66 9.82
C ARG A 251 -32.07 -1.87 10.76
N SER A 252 -32.88 -1.77 11.81
CA SER A 252 -33.07 -2.86 12.78
C SER A 252 -33.68 -4.10 12.11
N CYS A 253 -34.68 -3.91 11.24
CA CYS A 253 -35.32 -4.99 10.49
C CYS A 253 -34.32 -5.71 9.58
N LEU A 254 -33.46 -4.96 8.88
CA LEU A 254 -32.39 -5.55 8.07
C LEU A 254 -31.46 -6.39 8.94
N PHE A 255 -31.01 -5.88 10.09
CA PHE A 255 -30.06 -6.60 10.94
C PHE A 255 -30.65 -7.82 11.67
N GLU A 256 -31.94 -7.83 11.92
CA GLU A 256 -32.66 -9.00 12.43
C GLU A 256 -32.68 -10.15 11.42
N VAL A 257 -32.79 -9.84 10.13
CA VAL A 257 -32.67 -10.82 9.04
C VAL A 257 -31.23 -11.32 8.92
N TYR A 258 -30.26 -10.41 8.96
CA TYR A 258 -28.83 -10.75 8.90
C TYR A 258 -28.35 -11.65 10.03
N ALA A 259 -28.88 -11.46 11.24
CA ALA A 259 -28.53 -12.30 12.39
C ALA A 259 -28.84 -13.79 12.16
N LYS A 260 -29.74 -14.08 11.20
CA LYS A 260 -30.18 -15.42 10.81
C LYS A 260 -29.60 -15.86 9.46
N SER A 261 -28.83 -15.01 8.79
CA SER A 261 -28.23 -15.30 7.48
C SER A 261 -26.99 -16.19 7.63
N GLU A 262 -26.91 -17.21 6.78
CA GLU A 262 -25.75 -18.11 6.70
C GLU A 262 -24.55 -17.47 5.98
N GLN A 263 -24.73 -16.30 5.34
CA GLN A 263 -23.73 -15.69 4.45
C GLN A 263 -22.46 -15.17 5.14
N GLY A 264 -22.37 -15.28 6.47
CA GLY A 264 -21.20 -14.82 7.21
C GLY A 264 -21.03 -13.29 7.15
N ARG A 265 -19.97 -12.80 7.77
CA ARG A 265 -19.80 -11.41 8.25
C ARG A 265 -20.19 -10.30 7.26
N TRP A 266 -21.40 -9.73 7.44
CA TRP A 266 -21.79 -8.36 7.06
C TRP A 266 -21.37 -7.93 5.65
N ILE A 267 -21.63 -8.81 4.68
CA ILE A 267 -21.48 -8.56 3.25
C ILE A 267 -22.73 -7.80 2.74
N TYR A 268 -22.68 -7.26 1.52
CA TYR A 268 -23.79 -6.57 0.86
C TYR A 268 -25.08 -7.42 0.83
N PRO A 269 -26.25 -6.86 1.23
CA PRO A 269 -27.49 -7.62 1.28
C PRO A 269 -27.94 -8.00 -0.11
N ASN A 270 -28.22 -9.29 -0.31
CA ASN A 270 -28.83 -9.73 -1.54
C ASN A 270 -30.33 -9.40 -1.58
N LEU A 271 -30.96 -9.59 -2.73
CA LEU A 271 -32.38 -9.26 -2.94
C LEU A 271 -33.31 -10.01 -1.97
N ASN A 272 -33.00 -11.27 -1.64
CA ASN A 272 -33.81 -12.06 -0.72
C ASN A 272 -33.74 -11.52 0.72
N GLU A 273 -32.57 -11.02 1.13
CA GLU A 273 -32.39 -10.41 2.46
C GLU A 273 -33.14 -9.09 2.57
N TYR A 274 -33.11 -8.25 1.53
CA TYR A 274 -33.93 -7.05 1.49
C TYR A 274 -35.43 -7.38 1.49
N GLN A 275 -35.85 -8.39 0.73
CA GLN A 275 -37.24 -8.83 0.73
C GLN A 275 -37.68 -9.34 2.10
N ALA A 276 -36.85 -10.16 2.76
CA ALA A 276 -37.12 -10.64 4.11
C ALA A 276 -37.20 -9.48 5.12
N ALA A 277 -36.34 -8.47 4.98
CA ALA A 277 -36.34 -7.29 5.85
C ALA A 277 -37.59 -6.43 5.64
N ALA A 278 -38.02 -6.23 4.39
CA ALA A 278 -39.27 -5.53 4.06
C ALA A 278 -40.50 -6.26 4.62
N ASN A 279 -40.54 -7.59 4.48
CA ASN A 279 -41.60 -8.44 5.03
C ASN A 279 -41.63 -8.35 6.57
N TYR A 280 -40.46 -8.40 7.22
CA TYR A 280 -40.35 -8.25 8.67
C TYR A 280 -40.83 -6.88 9.14
N CYS A 281 -40.41 -5.81 8.47
CA CYS A 281 -40.82 -4.44 8.77
C CYS A 281 -42.33 -4.25 8.61
N THR A 282 -42.90 -4.75 7.52
CA THR A 282 -44.35 -4.72 7.24
C THR A 282 -45.16 -5.47 8.29
N ARG A 283 -44.63 -6.58 8.80
CA ARG A 283 -45.31 -7.40 9.81
C ARG A 283 -45.39 -6.75 11.18
N TYR A 284 -44.36 -6.00 11.59
CA TYR A 284 -44.22 -5.54 12.98
C TYR A 284 -44.21 -4.03 13.16
N HIS A 285 -44.06 -3.24 12.10
CA HIS A 285 -43.86 -1.80 12.20
C HIS A 285 -44.73 -1.00 11.23
N PHE A 286 -44.41 -0.98 9.94
CA PHE A 286 -45.16 -0.23 8.93
C PHE A 286 -45.00 -0.85 7.54
N THR A 287 -45.99 -0.66 6.68
CA THR A 287 -45.96 -1.17 5.30
C THR A 287 -44.83 -0.51 4.52
N ILE A 288 -43.93 -1.33 3.98
CA ILE A 288 -42.79 -0.89 3.20
C ILE A 288 -42.49 -1.95 2.12
N ASP A 289 -42.17 -1.51 0.92
CA ASP A 289 -41.71 -2.40 -0.14
C ASP A 289 -40.18 -2.55 -0.14
N ILE A 290 -39.68 -3.41 -1.02
CA ILE A 290 -38.27 -3.69 -1.15
C ILE A 290 -37.45 -2.48 -1.64
N GLN A 291 -38.03 -1.62 -2.48
CA GLN A 291 -37.33 -0.48 -3.04
C GLN A 291 -37.16 0.61 -1.99
N GLU A 292 -38.19 0.84 -1.18
CA GLU A 292 -38.18 1.80 -0.11
C GLU A 292 -37.24 1.38 1.02
N ILE A 293 -37.21 0.09 1.41
CA ILE A 293 -36.24 -0.34 2.43
C ILE A 293 -34.80 -0.19 1.92
N GLN A 294 -34.53 -0.51 0.65
CA GLN A 294 -33.23 -0.29 0.02
C GLN A 294 -32.85 1.19 0.04
N ARG A 295 -33.80 2.08 -0.30
CA ARG A 295 -33.60 3.53 -0.29
C ARG A 295 -33.26 4.06 1.11
N LEU A 296 -34.02 3.67 2.14
CA LEU A 296 -33.77 4.08 3.52
C LEU A 296 -32.39 3.64 4.00
N ILE A 297 -32.04 2.38 3.71
CA ILE A 297 -30.74 1.81 4.07
C ILE A 297 -29.59 2.50 3.33
N LYS A 298 -29.76 2.81 2.04
CA LYS A 298 -28.78 3.55 1.24
C LYS A 298 -28.48 4.92 1.85
N ILE A 299 -29.53 5.66 2.25
CA ILE A 299 -29.36 6.96 2.93
C ILE A 299 -28.62 6.76 4.26
N CYS A 300 -28.95 5.75 5.06
CA CYS A 300 -28.21 5.44 6.28
C CYS A 300 -26.71 5.19 6.03
N LEU A 301 -26.34 4.58 4.91
CA LEU A 301 -24.94 4.40 4.53
C LEU A 301 -24.30 5.71 4.08
N GLU A 302 -24.99 6.50 3.26
CA GLU A 302 -24.53 7.81 2.78
C GLU A 302 -24.24 8.77 3.94
N VAL A 303 -25.16 8.91 4.89
CA VAL A 303 -24.97 9.83 6.03
C VAL A 303 -23.80 9.44 6.92
N LEU A 304 -23.50 8.13 7.05
CA LEU A 304 -22.35 7.65 7.82
C LEU A 304 -21.02 7.85 7.08
N ARG A 305 -21.05 7.92 5.75
CA ARG A 305 -19.88 8.26 4.93
C ARG A 305 -19.58 9.75 4.97
N SER A 306 -20.63 10.58 4.91
CA SER A 306 -20.49 12.04 4.90
C SER A 306 -20.31 12.65 6.28
N SER A 307 -20.55 11.89 7.35
CA SER A 307 -20.34 12.37 8.71
C SER A 307 -18.84 12.60 8.96
N PRO A 308 -18.40 13.83 9.29
CA PRO A 308 -17.01 14.10 9.61
C PRO A 308 -16.63 13.23 10.80
N LYS A 309 -15.72 12.29 10.59
CA LYS A 309 -15.15 11.55 11.71
C LYS A 309 -14.28 12.55 12.45
N ILE A 310 -14.60 12.80 13.72
CA ILE A 310 -13.74 13.55 14.62
C ILE A 310 -12.46 12.74 14.73
N ILE A 311 -11.47 13.08 13.90
CA ILE A 311 -10.13 12.59 14.00
C ILE A 311 -9.33 13.80 14.43
N SER A 312 -9.03 13.90 15.72
CA SER A 312 -7.93 14.73 16.18
C SER A 312 -6.67 14.13 15.57
N PHE A 313 -6.09 14.83 14.60
CA PHE A 313 -4.85 14.42 13.97
C PHE A 313 -3.66 15.05 14.70
N ASP A 314 -2.79 14.20 15.23
CA ASP A 314 -1.34 14.39 15.15
C ASP A 314 -0.87 13.35 14.13
N ILE A 315 -0.85 13.74 12.85
CA ILE A 315 -0.05 13.03 11.87
C ILE A 315 1.35 13.61 12.08
N ASP A 316 2.30 12.78 12.50
CA ASP A 316 3.71 13.18 12.48
C ASP A 316 4.00 13.80 11.12
N GLU A 317 4.47 15.04 11.15
CA GLU A 317 4.77 15.98 10.06
C GLU A 317 5.88 15.46 9.11
N HIS A 318 6.18 14.16 9.15
CA HIS A 318 7.30 13.51 8.46
C HIS A 318 6.89 12.65 7.26
N LEU A 319 5.59 12.60 6.92
CA LEU A 319 5.10 12.10 5.63
C LEU A 319 4.97 13.25 4.62
N GLU A 320 5.96 14.15 4.59
CA GLU A 320 6.07 15.14 3.52
C GLU A 320 6.54 14.44 2.25
N VAL A 321 5.59 14.20 1.35
CA VAL A 321 5.82 13.83 -0.05
C VAL A 321 6.76 14.84 -0.74
N ASP A 322 6.82 16.07 -0.23
CA ASP A 322 7.66 17.17 -0.72
C ASP A 322 9.16 16.99 -0.43
N VAL A 323 9.54 16.21 0.59
CA VAL A 323 10.96 15.95 0.90
C VAL A 323 11.62 15.11 -0.20
N ILE A 324 10.86 14.23 -0.85
CA ILE A 324 11.36 13.38 -1.94
C ILE A 324 11.62 14.21 -3.21
N GLU A 325 10.71 15.10 -3.60
CA GLU A 325 10.94 16.00 -4.76
C GLU A 325 12.07 17.00 -4.49
N LYS A 326 12.20 17.49 -3.25
CA LYS A 326 13.27 18.44 -2.88
C LYS A 326 14.65 17.78 -2.87
N HIS A 327 14.80 16.58 -2.30
CA HIS A 327 16.08 15.86 -2.31
C HIS A 327 16.49 15.42 -3.72
N ILE A 328 15.54 15.04 -4.57
CA ILE A 328 15.83 14.73 -5.98
C ILE A 328 16.40 15.95 -6.71
N ASN A 329 15.88 17.16 -6.45
CA ASN A 329 16.38 18.38 -7.08
C ASN A 329 17.72 18.88 -6.51
N GLU A 330 17.97 18.69 -5.20
CA GLU A 330 19.26 19.04 -4.58
C GLU A 330 20.41 18.11 -5.03
N ILE A 331 20.11 16.89 -5.47
CA ILE A 331 21.09 15.95 -6.07
C ILE A 331 21.37 16.27 -7.55
N LEU A 332 20.51 17.07 -8.20
CA LEU A 332 20.58 17.38 -9.63
C LEU A 332 21.34 18.66 -9.97
N GLU A 333 21.85 19.43 -8.99
CA GLU A 333 22.77 20.51 -9.32
C GLU A 333 24.13 19.91 -9.71
N PRO A 334 24.59 20.13 -10.96
CA PRO A 334 25.90 19.63 -11.38
C PRO A 334 26.99 20.25 -10.50
N ASP A 335 27.90 19.42 -9.99
CA ASP A 335 29.03 19.85 -9.19
C ASP A 335 29.75 21.01 -9.91
N PRO A 336 29.75 22.24 -9.36
CA PRO A 336 30.34 23.40 -10.02
C PRO A 336 31.83 23.22 -10.28
N LEU A 337 32.51 22.27 -9.62
CA LEU A 337 33.91 21.94 -9.89
C LEU A 337 34.11 21.14 -11.18
N LEU A 338 33.14 20.30 -11.59
CA LEU A 338 33.22 19.55 -12.85
C LEU A 338 33.00 20.44 -14.07
N ALA A 339 32.16 21.48 -13.95
CA ALA A 339 31.96 22.47 -15.01
C ALA A 339 33.24 23.29 -15.30
N ILE A 340 34.08 23.53 -14.28
CA ILE A 340 35.34 24.28 -14.42
C ILE A 340 36.44 23.42 -15.08
N GLU A 341 36.42 22.10 -14.90
CA GLU A 341 37.39 21.19 -15.51
C GLU A 341 37.11 20.92 -16.99
N GLU A 342 35.85 20.91 -17.41
CA GLU A 342 35.48 20.79 -18.83
C GLU A 342 35.86 22.04 -19.64
N ASP A 343 35.71 23.24 -19.07
CA ASP A 343 36.13 24.49 -19.73
C ASP A 343 37.66 24.59 -19.85
N ARG A 344 38.41 24.19 -18.82
CA ARG A 344 39.89 24.13 -18.89
C ARG A 344 40.41 23.09 -19.88
N SER A 345 39.64 22.03 -20.13
CA SER A 345 40.00 21.00 -21.11
C SER A 345 39.73 21.45 -22.54
N ARG A 346 38.71 22.30 -22.75
CA ARG A 346 38.41 22.92 -24.05
C ARG A 346 39.40 24.03 -24.41
N GLU A 347 39.87 24.82 -23.45
CA GLU A 347 40.90 25.84 -23.69
C GLU A 347 42.28 25.26 -24.05
N LYS A 348 42.58 24.02 -23.66
CA LYS A 348 43.87 23.36 -24.03
C LYS A 348 43.85 22.68 -25.39
N MET A 349 42.70 22.66 -26.08
CA MET A 349 42.54 22.09 -27.42
C MET A 349 42.41 23.16 -28.52
N GLN A 350 42.44 24.44 -28.17
CA GLN A 350 42.64 25.57 -29.08
C GLN A 350 44.05 26.10 -28.95
#